data_AF-F9Q9U7-F1
#
_entry.id   AF-F9Q9U7-F1
#
_cell.length_a   1.000
_cell.length_b   1.000
_cell.length_c   1.000
_cell.angle_alpha   90.00
_cell.angle_beta   90.00
_cell.angle_gamma   90.00
#
_symmetry.space_group_name_H-M   'P 1'
#
loop_
_entity.id
_entity.type
_entity.pdbx_description
1 polymer ?
#
loop_
_entity_poly.entity_id
_entity_poly.type
_entity_poly.pdbx_seq_one_letter_code
_entity_poly.pdbx_strand_id
1 'polypeptide(L)' 'MYAATLMLKSLKAGRYVSFDKLLSVVKKATDCDYVLFMPAINLLYLLGLVEYHQTNDSFEYIGK' A
#
# COMPACT_ATOMS: atom_id res chain seq x y z
N MET A 1 -5.48 -10.91 -4.48
CA MET A 1 -5.22 -9.88 -5.53
C MET A 1 -5.96 -8.55 -5.27
N TYR A 2 -7.20 -8.54 -4.74
CA TYR A 2 -7.97 -7.31 -4.50
C TYR A 2 -7.27 -6.22 -3.64
N ALA A 3 -6.63 -6.61 -2.52
CA ALA A 3 -5.95 -5.65 -1.63
C ALA A 3 -4.76 -4.94 -2.32
N ALA A 4 -3.96 -5.65 -3.13
CA ALA A 4 -2.83 -5.05 -3.85
C ALA A 4 -3.31 -4.01 -4.89
N THR A 5 -4.35 -4.34 -5.66
CA THR A 5 -4.94 -3.39 -6.62
C THR A 5 -5.57 -2.17 -5.95
N LEU A 6 -6.18 -2.36 -4.78
CA LEU A 6 -6.75 -1.29 -3.97
C LEU A 6 -5.65 -0.32 -3.49
N MET A 7 -4.59 -0.86 -2.88
CA MET A 7 -3.46 -0.07 -2.41
C MET A 7 -2.77 0.67 -3.56
N LEU A 8 -2.53 -0.01 -4.67
CA LEU A 8 -1.91 0.59 -5.86
C LEU A 8 -2.74 1.76 -6.39
N LYS A 9 -4.07 1.66 -6.40
CA LYS A 9 -4.95 2.77 -6.77
C LYS A 9 -4.80 3.97 -5.82
N SER A 10 -4.71 3.73 -4.51
CA SER A 10 -4.50 4.78 -3.52
C SER A 10 -3.13 5.45 -3.65
N LEU A 11 -2.08 4.67 -3.89
CA LEU A 11 -0.70 5.13 -4.06
C LEU A 11 -0.49 5.87 -5.39
N LYS A 12 -1.19 5.48 -6.46
CA LYS A 12 -1.21 6.25 -7.72
C LYS A 12 -1.88 7.62 -7.58
N ALA A 13 -2.89 7.71 -6.72
CA ALA A 13 -3.60 8.98 -6.48
C ALA A 13 -2.83 9.91 -5.53
N GLY A 14 -2.14 9.36 -4.54
CA GLY A 14 -1.27 10.11 -3.63
C GLY A 14 0.13 9.55 -3.71
N ARG A 15 1.06 10.30 -4.33
CA ARG A 15 2.46 9.88 -4.53
C ARG A 15 3.11 9.34 -3.25
N TYR A 16 2.79 9.93 -2.10
CA TYR A 16 3.15 9.43 -0.76
C TYR A 16 1.88 9.15 0.06
N VAL A 17 1.79 7.96 0.66
CA VAL A 17 0.68 7.57 1.56
C VAL A 17 1.27 6.96 2.83
N SER A 18 0.89 7.47 4.00
CA SER A 18 1.33 6.89 5.28
C SER A 18 0.82 5.46 5.47
N PHE A 19 1.57 4.67 6.24
CA PHE A 19 1.23 3.30 6.58
C PHE A 19 -0.21 3.19 7.12
N ASP A 20 -0.53 3.98 8.15
CA ASP A 20 -1.85 3.97 8.80
C ASP A 20 -2.99 4.27 7.84
N LYS A 21 -2.77 5.21 6.91
CA LYS A 21 -3.78 5.60 5.92
C LYS A 21 -3.99 4.48 4.91
N LEU A 22 -2.93 3.84 4.45
CA LEU A 22 -3.00 2.74 3.50
C LEU A 22 -3.64 1.49 4.14
N LEU A 23 -3.28 1.20 5.39
CA LEU A 23 -3.89 0.13 6.18
C LEU A 23 -5.39 0.38 6.38
N SER A 24 -5.77 1.60 6.74
CA SER A 24 -7.18 2.00 6.89
C SER A 24 -7.99 1.81 5.62
N VAL A 25 -7.41 2.05 4.44
CA VAL A 25 -8.07 1.81 3.15
C VAL A 25 -8.37 0.32 2.97
N VAL A 26 -7.40 -0.53 3.28
CA VAL A 26 -7.53 -2.00 3.12
C VAL A 26 -8.53 -2.56 4.13
N LYS A 27 -8.46 -2.11 5.38
CA LYS A 27 -9.39 -2.49 6.44
C LYS A 27 -10.83 -2.13 6.07
N LYS A 28 -11.09 -0.90 5.61
CA LYS A 28 -12.43 -0.46 5.18
C LYS A 28 -13.00 -1.26 4.02
N ALA A 29 -12.14 -1.76 3.13
CA ALA A 29 -12.59 -2.45 1.92
C ALA A 29 -12.71 -3.97 2.06
N THR A 30 -12.05 -4.57 3.06
CA THR A 30 -11.93 -6.03 3.18
C THR A 30 -12.34 -6.58 4.54
N ASP A 31 -12.59 -5.71 5.52
CA ASP A 31 -12.81 -6.06 6.94
C ASP A 31 -11.63 -6.86 7.55
N CYS A 32 -10.49 -6.89 6.85
CA CYS A 32 -9.26 -7.55 7.22
C CYS A 32 -8.15 -6.50 7.35
N ASP A 33 -7.36 -6.64 8.40
CA ASP A 33 -6.30 -5.68 8.73
C ASP A 33 -4.96 -6.14 8.12
N TYR A 34 -3.99 -6.46 8.96
CA TYR A 34 -2.62 -6.83 8.56
C TYR A 34 -2.51 -8.10 7.70
N VAL A 35 -3.47 -9.04 7.84
CA VAL A 35 -3.44 -10.36 7.17
C VAL A 35 -3.37 -10.23 5.65
N LEU A 36 -4.16 -9.32 5.08
CA LEU A 36 -4.16 -9.06 3.63
C LEU A 36 -3.24 -7.90 3.26
N PHE A 37 -2.95 -7.01 4.21
CA PHE A 37 -2.07 -5.88 3.98
C PHE A 37 -0.64 -6.32 3.64
N MET A 38 -0.04 -7.12 4.52
CA MET A 38 1.37 -7.49 4.43
C MET A 38 1.74 -8.24 3.13
N PRO A 39 1.01 -9.29 2.70
CA PRO A 39 1.32 -9.95 1.44
C PRO A 39 1.08 -9.05 0.22
N ALA A 40 0.11 -8.14 0.28
CA ALA A 40 -0.17 -7.24 -0.83
C ALA A 40 0.88 -6.14 -0.99
N ILE A 41 1.33 -5.51 0.11
CA ILE A 41 2.38 -4.49 0.04
C ILE A 41 3.74 -5.10 -0.35
N ASN A 42 4.05 -6.30 0.15
CA ASN A 42 5.24 -7.03 -0.27
C ASN A 42 5.21 -7.37 -1.76
N LEU A 43 4.05 -7.78 -2.30
CA LEU A 43 3.91 -8.02 -3.72
C LEU A 43 4.19 -6.75 -4.53
N LEU A 44 3.62 -5.60 -4.14
CA LEU A 44 3.86 -4.33 -4.83
C LEU A 44 5.34 -3.91 -4.78
N TYR A 45 6.01 -4.15 -3.65
CA TYR A 45 7.44 -3.89 -3.48
C TYR A 45 8.29 -4.77 -4.40
N LEU A 46 8.00 -6.09 -4.44
CA LEU A 46 8.70 -7.03 -5.31
C LEU A 46 8.51 -6.71 -6.80
N LEU A 47 7.36 -6.14 -7.17
CA LEU A 47 7.09 -5.66 -8.52
C LEU A 47 7.76 -4.31 -8.85
N GLY A 48 8.46 -3.70 -7.90
CA GLY A 48 9.13 -2.40 -8.09
C GLY A 48 8.15 -1.23 -8.27
N LEU A 49 6.94 -1.34 -7.72
CA LEU A 49 5.90 -0.31 -7.85
C LEU A 49 5.89 0.66 -6.67
N VAL A 50 6.43 0.25 -5.53
CA VAL A 50 6.37 1.03 -4.28
C VAL A 50 7.69 0.98 -3.53
N GLU A 51 8.01 2.05 -2.80
CA GLU A 51 9.11 2.10 -1.84
C GLU A 51 8.60 2.52 -0.45
N TYR A 52 9.22 2.00 0.60
CA TYR A 52 8.90 2.34 1.98
C TYR A 52 9.92 3.34 2.53
N HIS A 53 9.43 4.47 3.03
CA HIS A 53 10.20 5.55 3.63
C HIS A 53 10.04 5.51 5.14
N GLN A 54 11.07 4.98 5.82
CA GLN A 54 11.10 4.84 7.29
C GLN A 54 10.94 6.17 8.02
N THR A 55 11.50 7.26 7.47
CA THR A 55 11.52 8.58 8.13
C THR A 55 10.12 9.11 8.42
N ASN A 56 9.17 8.82 7.53
CA ASN A 56 7.80 9.34 7.60
C ASN A 56 6.74 8.23 7.70
N ASP A 57 7.18 6.98 7.91
CA ASP A 57 6.33 5.78 7.90
C ASP A 57 5.32 5.78 6.75
N SER A 58 5.84 5.86 5.53
CA SER A 58 5.03 6.08 4.33
C SER A 58 5.51 5.27 3.15
N PHE A 59 4.58 4.95 2.26
CA PHE A 59 4.85 4.31 0.99
C PHE A 59 4.80 5.35 -0.13
N GLU A 60 5.82 5.34 -0.98
CA GLU A 60 5.85 6.09 -2.22
C GLU A 60 5.51 5.19 -3.40
N TYR A 61 4.72 5.70 -4.35
CA TYR A 61 4.56 5.07 -5.66
C TYR A 61 5.73 5.45 -6.58
N ILE A 62 6.51 4.45 -7.01
CA ILE A 62 7.69 4.62 -7.88
C ILE A 62 7.52 4.06 -9.29
N GLY A 63 6.36 3.46 -9.59
CA GLY A 63 6.10 2.90 -10.92
C GLY A 63 6.11 3.99 -12.00
N LYS A 64 7.00 3.86 -12.98
CA LYS A 64 7.13 4.76 -14.14
C LYS A 64 5.90 4.73 -15.03
#